data_AF-A0A3D4LMG2-F1
#
_entry.id   AF-A0A3D4LMG2-F1
#
_cell.length_a   1.000
_cell.length_b   1.000
_cell.length_c   1.000
_cell.angle_alpha   90.00
_cell.angle_beta   90.00
_cell.angle_gamma   90.00
#
_symmetry.space_group_name_H-M   'P 1'
#
loop_
_entity.id
_entity.type
_entity.pdbx_description
1 polymer ?
#
loop_
_entity_poly.entity_id
_entity_poly.type
_entity_poly.pdbx_seq_one_letter_code
_entity_poly.pdbx_strand_id
1 'polypeptide(L)'
;KYVAGRLKYYGAEVVFIDGAIDRKAVSSPAITDACVIATGAVLSRDMKKVLEKTAHAVECFSLTGTDEYVKNIVRKINKTCIISEEGKTVVPDIKTSITGGKKISELIDEKTTYVFIKGAVTSALLKELWENKYLRGIKLVIEDGTKIFTDINMWNEMRRKGLKVEAMNTINVLAVTLNPISPEGYFFDSEVLKENMKKVLPGIKIVDVVSGGDED
;
A
#
# COMPACT_ATOMS: atom_id res chain seq x y z
N LYS A 1 -1.12 16.86 -9.05
CA LYS A 1 -2.50 17.41 -8.90
C LYS A 1 -2.88 18.55 -9.88
N TYR A 2 -2.01 19.01 -10.79
CA TYR A 2 -2.29 20.17 -11.66
C TYR A 2 -3.59 20.05 -12.50
N VAL A 3 -3.76 18.94 -13.23
CA VAL A 3 -4.93 18.73 -14.11
C VAL A 3 -6.25 18.74 -13.33
N ALA A 4 -6.30 18.04 -12.20
CA ALA A 4 -7.47 18.05 -11.30
C ALA A 4 -7.78 19.47 -10.80
N GLY A 5 -6.76 20.27 -10.49
CA GLY A 5 -6.92 21.68 -10.12
C GLY A 5 -7.54 22.53 -11.24
N ARG A 6 -7.16 22.30 -12.50
CA ARG A 6 -7.77 22.97 -13.66
C ARG A 6 -9.23 22.58 -13.85
N LEU A 7 -9.57 21.29 -13.72
CA LEU A 7 -10.95 20.83 -13.81
C LEU A 7 -11.83 21.47 -12.73
N LYS A 8 -11.34 21.56 -11.49
CA LYS A 8 -12.02 22.26 -10.40
C LYS A 8 -12.21 23.75 -10.70
N TYR A 9 -11.19 24.41 -11.25
CA TYR A 9 -11.29 25.81 -11.69
C TYR A 9 -12.39 26.02 -12.74
N TYR A 10 -12.64 25.04 -13.61
CA TYR A 10 -13.72 25.08 -14.61
C TYR A 10 -15.09 24.63 -14.07
N GLY A 11 -15.24 24.40 -12.76
CA GLY A 11 -16.52 24.11 -12.12
C GLY A 11 -16.74 22.65 -11.72
N ALA A 12 -15.76 21.75 -11.90
CA ALA A 12 -15.90 20.39 -11.38
C ALA A 12 -15.82 20.38 -9.85
N GLU A 13 -16.83 19.83 -9.17
CA GLU A 13 -16.82 19.68 -7.71
C GLU A 13 -15.95 18.49 -7.27
N VAL A 14 -16.04 17.39 -8.01
CA VAL A 14 -15.29 16.15 -7.79
C VAL A 14 -14.64 15.71 -9.08
N VAL A 15 -13.40 15.20 -8.99
CA VAL A 15 -12.65 14.65 -10.12
C VAL A 15 -12.33 13.20 -9.81
N PHE A 16 -12.89 12.28 -10.60
CA PHE A 16 -12.54 10.87 -10.55
C PHE A 16 -11.38 10.59 -11.52
N ILE A 17 -10.42 9.81 -11.06
CA ILE A 17 -9.30 9.34 -11.88
C ILE A 17 -9.41 7.82 -11.96
N ASP A 18 -9.66 7.31 -13.17
CA ASP A 18 -9.65 5.88 -13.41
C ASP A 18 -8.21 5.35 -13.48
N GLY A 19 -8.01 4.14 -12.96
CA GLY A 19 -6.73 3.43 -12.89
C GLY A 19 -6.32 2.72 -14.18
N ALA A 20 -6.83 3.12 -15.35
CA ALA A 20 -6.62 2.40 -16.61
C ALA A 20 -5.14 2.21 -17.00
N ILE A 21 -4.27 3.19 -16.73
CA ILE A 21 -2.84 3.14 -17.07
C ILE A 21 -2.03 2.40 -15.99
N ASP A 22 -2.24 2.73 -14.72
CA ASP A 22 -1.65 2.04 -13.57
C ASP A 22 -2.58 2.18 -12.36
N ARG A 23 -3.31 1.09 -12.08
CA ARG A 23 -4.35 1.03 -11.04
C ARG A 23 -3.84 1.39 -9.66
N LYS A 24 -2.55 1.17 -9.38
CA LYS A 24 -1.94 1.47 -8.08
C LYS A 24 -1.38 2.88 -8.06
N ALA A 25 -0.60 3.29 -9.07
CA ALA A 25 0.12 4.56 -9.03
C ALA A 25 -0.82 5.77 -8.88
N VAL A 26 -1.99 5.75 -9.55
CA VAL A 26 -2.97 6.84 -9.46
C VAL A 26 -3.54 7.05 -8.06
N SER A 27 -3.45 6.03 -7.19
CA SER A 27 -3.92 6.10 -5.80
C SER A 27 -2.91 6.77 -4.86
N SER A 28 -1.74 7.18 -5.36
CA SER A 28 -0.73 7.87 -4.55
C SER A 28 -1.27 9.21 -4.05
N PRO A 29 -1.00 9.61 -2.79
CA PRO A 29 -1.42 10.90 -2.25
C PRO A 29 -0.83 12.12 -3.00
N ALA A 30 0.25 11.89 -3.77
CA ALA A 30 0.81 12.89 -4.68
C ALA A 30 -0.12 13.21 -5.87
N ILE A 31 -1.05 12.31 -6.20
CA ILE A 31 -1.93 12.38 -7.37
C ILE A 31 -3.38 12.63 -6.95
N THR A 32 -3.91 11.88 -5.97
CA THR A 32 -5.30 11.99 -5.51
C THR A 32 -5.39 12.39 -4.04
N ASP A 33 -6.59 12.81 -3.63
CA ASP A 33 -6.91 13.11 -2.22
C ASP A 33 -7.41 11.86 -1.47
N ALA A 34 -7.93 10.89 -2.23
CA ALA A 34 -8.51 9.66 -1.71
C ALA A 34 -8.51 8.56 -2.77
N CYS A 35 -8.81 7.33 -2.33
CA CYS A 35 -8.87 6.12 -3.15
C CYS A 35 -10.17 5.35 -2.87
N VAL A 36 -10.78 4.84 -3.94
CA VAL A 36 -11.84 3.82 -3.88
C VAL A 36 -11.29 2.56 -4.54
N ILE A 37 -11.32 1.44 -3.85
CA ILE A 37 -10.77 0.18 -4.34
C ILE A 37 -11.90 -0.62 -4.99
N ALA A 38 -11.86 -0.75 -6.32
CA ALA A 38 -12.79 -1.61 -7.04
C ALA A 38 -12.28 -3.06 -7.09
N THR A 39 -13.11 -4.00 -6.63
CA THR A 39 -12.82 -5.44 -6.61
C THR A 39 -14.02 -6.24 -7.12
N GLY A 40 -13.84 -7.55 -7.33
CA GLY A 40 -14.90 -8.38 -7.84
C GLY A 40 -14.44 -9.69 -8.44
N ALA A 41 -15.39 -10.37 -9.12
CA ALA A 41 -15.18 -11.66 -9.75
C ALA A 41 -14.06 -11.65 -10.80
N VAL A 42 -13.75 -10.49 -11.40
CA VAL A 42 -12.62 -10.35 -12.34
C VAL A 42 -11.26 -10.76 -11.74
N LEU A 43 -11.11 -10.76 -10.41
CA LEU A 43 -9.85 -11.12 -9.75
C LEU A 43 -9.63 -12.64 -9.65
N SER A 44 -10.69 -13.44 -9.60
CA SER A 44 -10.66 -14.91 -9.51
C SER A 44 -12.07 -15.51 -9.54
N ARG A 45 -12.18 -16.75 -10.03
CA ARG A 45 -13.35 -17.64 -9.85
C ARG A 45 -13.55 -18.11 -8.41
N ASP A 46 -12.51 -17.99 -7.58
CA ASP A 46 -12.54 -18.41 -6.18
C ASP A 46 -12.75 -17.17 -5.29
N MET A 47 -13.92 -17.10 -4.65
CA MET A 47 -14.30 -15.97 -3.78
C MET A 47 -13.28 -15.75 -2.67
N LYS A 48 -12.70 -16.82 -2.12
CA LYS A 48 -11.69 -16.70 -1.05
C LYS A 48 -10.47 -15.93 -1.55
N LYS A 49 -10.01 -16.20 -2.78
CA LYS A 49 -8.90 -15.46 -3.40
C LYS A 49 -9.25 -14.00 -3.67
N VAL A 50 -10.50 -13.68 -3.99
CA VAL A 50 -10.96 -12.29 -4.15
C VAL A 50 -10.90 -11.55 -2.82
N LEU A 51 -11.40 -12.17 -1.74
CA LEU A 51 -11.32 -11.62 -0.38
C LEU A 51 -9.87 -11.39 0.05
N GLU A 52 -8.99 -12.40 -0.11
CA GLU A 52 -7.57 -12.31 0.26
C GLU A 52 -6.82 -11.22 -0.51
N LYS A 53 -7.01 -11.15 -1.85
CA LYS A 53 -6.38 -10.11 -2.68
C LYS A 53 -6.85 -8.71 -2.31
N THR A 54 -8.14 -8.56 -2.03
CA THR A 54 -8.72 -7.27 -1.66
C THR A 54 -8.22 -6.83 -0.29
N ALA A 55 -8.23 -7.74 0.69
CA ALA A 55 -7.73 -7.49 2.03
C ALA A 55 -6.27 -7.04 2.03
N HIS A 56 -5.42 -7.74 1.28
CA HIS A 56 -4.02 -7.36 1.10
C HIS A 56 -3.86 -5.97 0.50
N ALA A 57 -4.61 -5.65 -0.55
CA ALA A 57 -4.56 -4.32 -1.17
C ALA A 57 -4.99 -3.20 -0.22
N VAL A 58 -6.09 -3.41 0.52
CA VAL A 58 -6.59 -2.46 1.52
C VAL A 58 -5.58 -2.27 2.65
N GLU A 59 -4.98 -3.35 3.16
CA GLU A 59 -3.95 -3.29 4.20
C GLU A 59 -2.73 -2.48 3.74
N CYS A 60 -2.22 -2.76 2.53
CA CYS A 60 -1.10 -2.01 1.97
C CYS A 60 -1.41 -0.52 1.76
N PHE A 61 -2.67 -0.16 1.49
CA PHE A 61 -3.06 1.24 1.27
C PHE A 61 -3.41 1.95 2.58
N SER A 62 -3.80 1.20 3.62
CA SER A 62 -4.21 1.73 4.93
C SER A 62 -3.07 1.75 5.95
N LEU A 63 -1.81 1.86 5.49
CA LEU A 63 -0.66 1.96 6.38
C LEU A 63 -0.74 3.20 7.26
N THR A 64 -0.26 3.06 8.49
CA THR A 64 -0.11 4.20 9.42
C THR A 64 1.00 5.13 8.95
N GLY A 65 0.82 6.43 9.20
CA GLY A 65 1.86 7.43 8.94
C GLY A 65 3.05 7.26 9.89
N THR A 66 4.27 7.49 9.38
CA THR A 66 5.46 7.62 10.22
C THR A 66 5.47 8.96 10.95
N ASP A 67 6.34 9.11 11.95
CA ASP A 67 6.45 10.33 12.75
C ASP A 67 7.08 11.50 11.97
N GLU A 68 6.76 12.74 12.38
CA GLU A 68 7.20 13.94 11.65
C GLU A 68 8.72 14.14 11.72
N TYR A 69 9.36 13.61 12.76
CA TYR A 69 10.81 13.62 12.93
C TYR A 69 11.50 12.85 11.80
N VAL A 70 11.10 11.60 11.56
CA VAL A 70 11.60 10.77 10.46
C VAL A 70 11.24 11.39 9.13
N LYS A 71 10.03 11.94 8.96
CA LYS A 71 9.66 12.62 7.71
C LYS A 71 10.62 13.76 7.37
N ASN A 72 11.00 14.57 8.36
CA ASN A 72 11.91 15.69 8.16
C ASN A 72 13.32 15.26 7.76
N ILE A 73 13.81 14.15 8.32
CA ILE A 73 15.10 13.54 7.93
C ILE A 73 15.02 13.05 6.48
N VAL A 74 14.01 12.24 6.17
CA VAL A 74 13.84 11.63 4.86
C VAL A 74 13.65 12.67 3.75
N ARG A 75 12.89 13.75 3.98
CA ARG A 75 12.71 14.83 2.99
C ARG A 75 14.03 15.51 2.62
N LYS A 76 14.95 15.68 3.57
CA LYS A 76 16.27 16.28 3.32
C LYS A 76 17.20 15.36 2.51
N ILE A 77 17.19 14.07 2.83
CA ILE A 77 18.07 13.07 2.19
C ILE A 77 17.54 12.68 0.80
N ASN A 78 16.21 12.51 0.69
CA ASN A 78 15.50 12.16 -0.53
C ASN A 78 16.09 10.94 -1.28
N LYS A 79 16.61 9.97 -0.52
CA LYS A 79 17.18 8.70 -0.97
C LYS A 79 16.90 7.64 0.09
N THR A 80 17.00 6.37 -0.28
CA THR A 80 16.98 5.25 0.67
C THR A 80 18.05 5.44 1.74
N CYS A 81 17.69 5.29 3.01
CA CYS A 81 18.60 5.50 4.13
C CYS A 81 18.22 4.68 5.37
N ILE A 82 19.24 4.34 6.16
CA ILE A 82 19.14 3.75 7.49
C ILE A 82 19.20 4.90 8.49
N ILE A 83 18.32 4.89 9.50
CA ILE A 83 18.21 5.92 10.53
C ILE A 83 18.33 5.25 11.90
N SER A 84 19.27 5.75 12.72
CA SER A 84 19.43 5.31 14.10
C SER A 84 18.54 6.08 15.07
N GLU A 85 18.47 5.61 16.32
CA GLU A 85 17.75 6.29 17.41
C GLU A 85 18.23 7.74 17.64
N GLU A 86 19.53 8.00 17.47
CA GLU A 86 20.13 9.35 17.59
C GLU A 86 19.87 10.24 16.36
N GLY A 87 19.19 9.74 15.33
CA GLY A 87 18.95 10.46 14.08
C GLY A 87 20.13 10.45 13.11
N LYS A 88 21.16 9.66 13.38
CA LYS A 88 22.27 9.49 12.43
C LYS A 88 21.76 8.71 11.22
N THR A 89 22.11 9.19 10.04
CA THR A 89 21.64 8.59 8.79
C THR A 89 22.78 8.05 7.95
N VAL A 90 22.60 6.84 7.44
CA VAL A 90 23.52 6.20 6.49
C VAL A 90 22.79 5.97 5.18
N VAL A 91 23.38 6.43 4.08
CA VAL A 91 22.85 6.22 2.72
C VAL A 91 23.63 5.08 2.08
N PRO A 92 23.00 3.95 1.74
CA PRO A 92 23.66 2.86 1.02
C PRO A 92 24.14 3.30 -0.36
N ASP A 93 25.30 2.79 -0.78
CA ASP A 93 25.80 2.98 -2.14
C ASP A 93 25.05 2.06 -3.13
N ILE A 94 23.84 2.46 -3.50
CA ILE A 94 22.94 1.74 -4.40
C ILE A 94 22.39 2.67 -5.48
N LYS A 95 22.29 2.17 -6.73
CA LYS A 95 21.62 2.90 -7.82
C LYS A 95 20.10 2.92 -7.63
N THR A 96 19.53 1.80 -7.20
CA THR A 96 18.09 1.65 -6.92
C THR A 96 17.89 0.74 -5.70
N SER A 97 16.78 0.96 -4.98
CA SER A 97 16.43 0.16 -3.80
C SER A 97 16.02 -1.27 -4.15
N ILE A 98 15.44 -1.49 -5.33
CA ILE A 98 14.88 -2.77 -5.76
C ILE A 98 15.95 -3.87 -5.80
N THR A 99 17.17 -3.53 -6.23
CA THR A 99 18.31 -4.46 -6.34
C THR A 99 19.34 -4.25 -5.23
N GLY A 100 19.02 -3.41 -4.24
CA GLY A 100 19.96 -2.95 -3.21
C GLY A 100 19.78 -3.64 -1.85
N GLY A 101 18.91 -4.64 -1.74
CA GLY A 101 18.48 -5.19 -0.45
C GLY A 101 19.62 -5.70 0.41
N LYS A 102 20.56 -6.47 -0.16
CA LYS A 102 21.76 -6.91 0.57
C LYS A 102 22.60 -5.76 1.13
N LYS A 103 22.89 -4.75 0.32
CA LYS A 103 23.67 -3.57 0.76
C LYS A 103 22.94 -2.75 1.82
N ILE A 104 21.61 -2.65 1.75
CA ILE A 104 20.81 -2.02 2.80
C ILE A 104 20.90 -2.88 4.07
N SER A 105 20.72 -4.19 3.94
CA SER A 105 20.76 -5.19 5.01
C SER A 105 22.09 -5.17 5.77
N GLU A 106 23.23 -5.06 5.07
CA GLU A 106 24.57 -4.97 5.67
C GLU A 106 24.79 -3.73 6.56
N LEU A 107 24.04 -2.66 6.32
CA LEU A 107 24.14 -1.40 7.06
C LEU A 107 23.16 -1.31 8.24
N ILE A 108 22.32 -2.33 8.43
CA ILE A 108 21.38 -2.41 9.55
C ILE A 108 22.09 -3.06 10.74
N ASP A 109 22.07 -2.37 11.87
CA ASP A 109 22.68 -2.78 13.14
C ASP A 109 21.68 -2.65 14.31
N GLU A 110 22.14 -2.94 15.52
CA GLU A 110 21.33 -2.84 16.75
C GLU A 110 20.88 -1.43 17.11
N LYS A 111 21.50 -0.39 16.53
CA LYS A 111 21.16 1.02 16.78
C LYS A 111 20.13 1.54 15.79
N THR A 112 19.83 0.76 14.76
CA THR A 112 18.89 1.12 13.70
C THR A 112 17.47 1.07 14.22
N THR A 113 16.70 2.13 13.98
CA THR A 113 15.28 2.23 14.37
C THR A 113 14.36 2.31 13.17
N TYR A 114 14.81 2.96 12.09
CA TYR A 114 14.06 3.08 10.84
C TYR A 114 14.91 2.76 9.62
N VAL A 115 14.27 2.18 8.61
CA VAL A 115 14.84 2.02 7.27
C VAL A 115 13.87 2.65 6.29
N PHE A 116 14.27 3.75 5.66
CA PHE A 116 13.47 4.39 4.62
C PHE A 116 13.85 3.81 3.26
N ILE A 117 12.87 3.30 2.53
CA ILE A 117 13.02 2.82 1.16
C ILE A 117 12.39 3.82 0.19
N LYS A 118 13.22 4.40 -0.68
CA LYS A 118 12.74 5.20 -1.80
C LYS A 118 12.37 4.30 -2.98
N GLY A 119 11.15 4.43 -3.50
CA GLY A 119 10.65 3.61 -4.60
C GLY A 119 10.03 2.28 -4.14
N ALA A 120 9.96 1.32 -5.06
CA ALA A 120 9.22 0.08 -4.88
C ALA A 120 9.84 -0.85 -3.83
N VAL A 121 9.00 -1.37 -2.93
CA VAL A 121 9.28 -2.47 -2.02
C VAL A 121 8.75 -3.76 -2.64
N THR A 122 9.66 -4.63 -3.07
CA THR A 122 9.34 -5.90 -3.72
C THR A 122 9.49 -7.07 -2.75
N SER A 123 8.89 -8.22 -3.06
CA SER A 123 9.10 -9.45 -2.28
C SER A 123 10.58 -9.84 -2.17
N ALA A 124 11.35 -9.62 -3.25
CA ALA A 124 12.79 -9.88 -3.26
C ALA A 124 13.54 -8.95 -2.29
N LEU A 125 13.24 -7.65 -2.32
CA LEU A 125 13.85 -6.68 -1.40
C LEU A 125 13.55 -7.03 0.06
N LEU A 126 12.29 -7.32 0.38
CA LEU A 126 11.91 -7.71 1.73
C LEU A 126 12.67 -8.97 2.18
N LYS A 127 12.77 -9.98 1.31
CA LYS A 127 13.49 -11.22 1.61
C LYS A 127 14.95 -10.97 1.97
N GLU A 128 15.65 -10.15 1.18
CA GLU A 128 17.06 -9.81 1.43
C GLU A 128 17.27 -9.00 2.72
N LEU A 129 16.36 -8.07 3.03
CA LEU A 129 16.41 -7.33 4.29
C LEU A 129 16.22 -8.27 5.49
N TRP A 130 15.35 -9.27 5.34
CA TRP A 130 14.97 -10.19 6.41
C TRP A 130 16.07 -11.15 6.83
N GLU A 131 17.12 -11.31 6.01
CA GLU A 131 18.31 -12.07 6.39
C GLU A 131 19.06 -11.40 7.57
N ASN A 132 18.87 -10.10 7.80
CA ASN A 132 19.45 -9.41 8.95
C ASN A 132 18.64 -9.65 10.23
N LYS A 133 19.33 -10.19 11.26
CA LYS A 133 18.76 -10.50 12.57
C LYS A 133 18.22 -9.28 13.33
N TYR A 134 18.73 -8.09 13.07
CA TYR A 134 18.34 -6.82 13.70
C TYR A 134 17.10 -6.20 13.07
N LEU A 135 16.62 -6.70 11.91
CA LEU A 135 15.42 -6.16 11.28
C LEU A 135 14.17 -6.30 12.15
N ARG A 136 14.17 -7.26 13.09
CA ARG A 136 13.09 -7.42 14.06
C ARG A 136 13.00 -6.20 14.97
N GLY A 137 11.91 -5.46 14.87
CA GLY A 137 11.65 -4.27 15.68
C GLY A 137 11.92 -2.95 14.94
N ILE A 138 12.58 -2.99 13.79
CA ILE A 138 12.82 -1.83 12.93
C ILE A 138 11.54 -1.50 12.16
N LYS A 139 11.28 -0.20 11.99
CA LYS A 139 10.18 0.30 11.18
C LYS A 139 10.66 0.56 9.75
N LEU A 140 10.06 -0.14 8.79
CA LEU A 140 10.27 0.12 7.37
C LEU A 140 9.39 1.31 6.96
N VAL A 141 10.00 2.39 6.48
CA VAL A 141 9.29 3.58 6.04
C VAL A 141 9.31 3.64 4.52
N ILE A 142 8.15 3.86 3.91
CA ILE A 142 7.99 3.98 2.45
C ILE A 142 7.28 5.28 2.09
N GLU A 143 7.30 5.67 0.80
CA GLU A 143 6.66 6.92 0.36
C GLU A 143 5.14 6.90 0.58
N ASP A 144 4.48 5.82 0.15
CA ASP A 144 3.06 5.55 0.33
C ASP A 144 2.76 4.07 -0.01
N GLY A 145 1.52 3.63 0.23
CA GLY A 145 1.08 2.25 -0.03
C GLY A 145 1.18 1.78 -1.48
N THR A 146 1.25 2.69 -2.46
CA THR A 146 1.41 2.33 -3.88
C THR A 146 2.78 1.76 -4.18
N LYS A 147 3.76 1.96 -3.28
CA LYS A 147 5.12 1.43 -3.42
C LYS A 147 5.25 -0.05 -3.03
N ILE A 148 4.18 -0.70 -2.58
CA ILE A 148 4.22 -2.10 -2.20
C ILE A 148 3.92 -3.00 -3.41
N PHE A 149 4.94 -3.76 -3.81
CA PHE A 149 4.94 -4.74 -4.90
C PHE A 149 5.32 -6.13 -4.34
N THR A 150 4.63 -6.55 -3.29
CA THR A 150 4.83 -7.83 -2.63
C THR A 150 3.62 -8.73 -2.83
N ASP A 151 3.88 -10.02 -2.99
CA ASP A 151 2.83 -11.04 -2.93
C ASP A 151 2.30 -11.24 -1.50
N ILE A 152 1.10 -11.79 -1.39
CA ILE A 152 0.36 -11.96 -0.13
C ILE A 152 1.11 -12.88 0.83
N ASN A 153 1.73 -13.96 0.31
CA ASN A 153 2.41 -14.95 1.15
C ASN A 153 3.64 -14.33 1.81
N MET A 154 4.47 -13.64 1.03
CA MET A 154 5.62 -12.92 1.54
C MET A 154 5.20 -11.84 2.53
N TRP A 155 4.20 -11.03 2.20
CA TRP A 155 3.72 -9.96 3.10
C TRP A 155 3.27 -10.53 4.45
N ASN A 156 2.41 -11.55 4.44
CA ASN A 156 1.92 -12.20 5.66
C ASN A 156 3.03 -12.89 6.45
N GLU A 157 4.00 -13.51 5.77
CA GLU A 157 5.19 -14.06 6.43
C GLU A 157 5.98 -12.99 7.16
N MET A 158 6.28 -11.87 6.50
CA MET A 158 7.05 -10.79 7.11
C MET A 158 6.29 -10.13 8.26
N ARG A 159 4.97 -9.91 8.11
CA ARG A 159 4.11 -9.40 9.19
C ARG A 159 4.15 -10.32 10.42
N ARG A 160 4.01 -11.64 10.23
CA ARG A 160 4.12 -12.62 11.34
C ARG A 160 5.48 -12.60 12.02
N LYS A 161 6.54 -12.31 11.27
CA LYS A 161 7.89 -12.21 11.81
C LYS A 161 8.20 -10.83 12.42
N GLY A 162 7.23 -9.92 12.46
CA GLY A 162 7.31 -8.64 13.17
C GLY A 162 7.63 -7.43 12.30
N LEU A 163 7.50 -7.53 10.97
CA LEU A 163 7.65 -6.38 10.07
C LEU A 163 6.63 -5.30 10.43
N LYS A 164 7.12 -4.08 10.66
CA LYS A 164 6.31 -2.87 10.79
C LYS A 164 6.59 -1.98 9.60
N VAL A 165 5.53 -1.60 8.87
CA VAL A 165 5.63 -0.71 7.71
C VAL A 165 4.83 0.55 7.98
N GLU A 166 5.46 1.69 7.79
CA GLU A 166 4.86 3.02 7.94
C GLU A 166 5.01 3.81 6.64
N ALA A 167 4.08 4.72 6.37
CA ALA A 167 4.10 5.57 5.18
C ALA A 167 4.51 7.01 5.51
N MET A 168 5.26 7.63 4.61
CA MET A 168 5.52 9.07 4.64
C MET A 168 4.22 9.84 4.38
N ASN A 169 3.43 9.36 3.42
CA ASN A 169 2.11 9.88 3.06
C ASN A 169 1.10 8.73 3.03
N THR A 170 0.07 8.82 3.86
CA THR A 170 -0.97 7.79 3.94
C THR A 170 -1.97 7.95 2.80
N ILE A 171 -2.54 6.84 2.33
CA ILE A 171 -3.63 6.84 1.35
C ILE A 171 -4.94 6.80 2.12
N ASN A 172 -5.87 7.69 1.78
CA ASN A 172 -7.20 7.69 2.35
C ASN A 172 -8.13 6.75 1.54
N VAL A 173 -8.34 5.53 2.03
CA VAL A 173 -9.26 4.56 1.41
C VAL A 173 -10.69 4.84 1.89
N LEU A 174 -11.54 5.35 1.00
CA LEU A 174 -12.92 5.73 1.35
C LEU A 174 -13.87 4.54 1.37
N ALA A 175 -13.72 3.65 0.39
CA ALA A 175 -14.62 2.53 0.19
C ALA A 175 -13.96 1.44 -0.65
N VAL A 176 -14.53 0.24 -0.55
CA VAL A 176 -14.32 -0.87 -1.48
C VAL A 176 -15.62 -1.10 -2.23
N THR A 177 -15.56 -1.04 -3.56
CA THR A 177 -16.72 -1.32 -4.41
C THR A 177 -16.66 -2.74 -4.97
N LEU A 178 -17.80 -3.42 -5.04
CA LEU A 178 -17.90 -4.81 -5.48
C LEU A 178 -18.56 -4.91 -6.85
N ASN A 179 -17.96 -5.72 -7.72
CA ASN A 179 -18.60 -6.22 -8.93
C ASN A 179 -18.62 -7.76 -8.91
N PRO A 180 -19.77 -8.40 -8.60
CA PRO A 180 -19.86 -9.86 -8.53
C PRO A 180 -19.80 -10.53 -9.91
N ILE A 181 -19.83 -9.79 -11.02
CA ILE A 181 -19.87 -10.32 -12.38
C ILE A 181 -18.47 -10.26 -13.02
N SER A 182 -18.03 -11.40 -13.57
CA SER A 182 -16.80 -11.47 -14.36
C SER A 182 -17.10 -11.31 -15.85
N PRO A 183 -16.25 -10.61 -16.63
CA PRO A 183 -16.32 -10.59 -18.08
C PRO A 183 -16.23 -11.98 -18.74
N GLU A 184 -15.69 -12.99 -18.04
CA GLU A 184 -15.62 -14.38 -18.51
C GLU A 184 -16.93 -15.17 -18.31
N GLY A 185 -17.99 -14.55 -17.80
CA GLY A 185 -19.33 -15.14 -17.71
C GLY A 185 -19.66 -15.89 -16.42
N TYR A 186 -18.72 -15.98 -15.47
CA TYR A 186 -19.03 -16.45 -14.11
C TYR A 186 -19.36 -15.28 -13.19
N PHE A 187 -20.09 -15.58 -12.11
CA PHE A 187 -20.48 -14.59 -11.12
C PHE A 187 -20.51 -15.19 -9.72
N PHE A 188 -20.46 -14.31 -8.72
CA PHE A 188 -20.74 -14.65 -7.33
C PHE A 188 -22.15 -14.23 -6.95
N ASP A 189 -22.70 -14.86 -5.91
CA ASP A 189 -23.82 -14.27 -5.19
C ASP A 189 -23.37 -12.94 -4.55
N SER A 190 -24.08 -11.87 -4.90
CA SER A 190 -23.76 -10.49 -4.53
C SER A 190 -23.77 -10.26 -3.02
N GLU A 191 -24.81 -10.74 -2.34
CA GLU A 191 -24.98 -10.57 -0.89
C GLU A 191 -23.95 -11.41 -0.14
N VAL A 192 -23.71 -12.65 -0.59
CA VAL A 192 -22.65 -13.48 0.00
C VAL A 192 -21.28 -12.80 -0.15
N LEU A 193 -20.94 -12.27 -1.32
CA LEU A 193 -19.67 -11.56 -1.53
C LEU A 193 -19.56 -10.33 -0.61
N LYS A 194 -20.62 -9.54 -0.52
CA LYS A 194 -20.70 -8.32 0.28
C LYS A 194 -20.55 -8.59 1.77
N GLU A 195 -21.30 -9.54 2.31
CA GLU A 195 -21.19 -9.94 3.72
C GLU A 195 -19.80 -10.46 4.07
N ASN A 196 -19.23 -11.32 3.22
CA ASN A 196 -17.88 -11.84 3.44
C ASN A 196 -16.83 -10.72 3.36
N MET A 197 -16.98 -9.77 2.43
CA MET A 197 -16.07 -8.63 2.35
C MET A 197 -16.17 -7.73 3.59
N LYS A 198 -17.39 -7.43 4.06
CA LYS A 198 -17.62 -6.67 5.31
C LYS A 198 -16.94 -7.33 6.52
N LYS A 199 -16.98 -8.67 6.61
CA LYS A 199 -16.30 -9.44 7.67
C LYS A 199 -14.78 -9.33 7.61
N VAL A 200 -14.21 -9.37 6.40
CA VAL A 200 -12.75 -9.33 6.19
C VAL A 200 -12.18 -7.91 6.34
N LEU A 201 -12.99 -6.89 6.05
CA LEU A 201 -12.59 -5.48 6.07
C LEU A 201 -13.44 -4.66 7.06
N PRO A 202 -13.35 -4.93 8.37
CA PRO A 202 -14.09 -4.17 9.35
C PRO A 202 -13.66 -2.69 9.32
N GLY A 203 -14.65 -1.79 9.30
CA GLY A 203 -14.42 -0.34 9.31
C GLY A 203 -14.21 0.32 7.95
N ILE A 204 -14.20 -0.45 6.85
CA ILE A 204 -14.19 0.10 5.48
C ILE A 204 -15.60 0.04 4.90
N LYS A 205 -16.05 1.13 4.25
CA LYS A 205 -17.35 1.15 3.57
C LYS A 205 -17.32 0.18 2.38
N ILE A 206 -18.22 -0.80 2.38
CA ILE A 206 -18.38 -1.76 1.27
C ILE A 206 -19.63 -1.38 0.47
N VAL A 207 -19.48 -1.17 -0.84
CA VAL A 207 -20.58 -0.78 -1.74
C VAL A 207 -20.68 -1.77 -2.89
N ASP A 208 -21.80 -2.47 -3.01
CA ASP A 208 -22.08 -3.24 -4.24
C ASP A 208 -22.64 -2.28 -5.30
N VAL A 209 -21.95 -2.17 -6.43
CA VAL A 209 -22.33 -1.25 -7.50
C VAL A 209 -23.23 -1.90 -8.57
N VAL A 210 -23.50 -3.20 -8.46
CA VAL A 210 -24.32 -3.97 -9.41
C VAL A 210 -25.70 -4.27 -8.84
N SER A 211 -25.78 -4.71 -7.58
CA SER A 211 -27.05 -5.06 -6.94
C SER A 211 -27.74 -3.87 -6.25
N GLY A 212 -27.10 -2.70 -6.24
CA GLY A 212 -27.57 -1.49 -5.58
C GLY A 212 -26.83 -1.27 -4.27
N GLY A 213 -26.30 -0.06 -4.08
CA GLY A 213 -25.76 0.34 -2.80
C GLY A 213 -26.92 0.61 -1.85
N ASP A 214 -27.02 -0.16 -0.77
CA ASP A 214 -27.97 0.17 0.30
C ASP A 214 -27.66 1.59 0.80
N GLU A 215 -28.71 2.41 0.94
CA GLU A 215 -28.67 3.72 1.60
C GLU A 215 -28.51 3.55 3.11
N ASP A 216 -27.43 2.89 3.55
CA ASP A 216 -27.06 2.76 4.96
C ASP A 216 -25.96 3.77 5.34
#